data_AF-A0A1T5ANJ6-F1
#
_entry.id   AF-A0A1T5ANJ6-F1
#
_cell.length_a   1.000
_cell.length_b   1.000
_cell.length_c   1.000
_cell.angle_alpha   90.00
_cell.angle_beta   90.00
_cell.angle_gamma   90.00
#
_symmetry.space_group_name_H-M   'P 1'
#
loop_
_entity.id
_entity.type
_entity.pdbx_description
1 polymer ?
#
loop_
_entity_poly.entity_id
_entity_poly.type
_entity_poly.pdbx_seq_one_letter_code
_entity_poly.pdbx_strand_id
1 'polypeptide(L)'
;MSQRPSYAVGTGLFIVLGFAALAYLATQTTSVANSHRGSAYEVTTRFVNVGQLKVRAPVKVAGVRVGSVDAIDLVPGKEEAKVTLSIDDSHKDIPDDSVATIYTSGLLGDQYVGLQFGQSKTPVKAGGELAFTRPAQQLEEMIGKFFGGGSAPDRLGGTFHVTGNFTNIGGLQPGAAVKLAGVPIGSVESVVVKPGSSEATVTLAIDKRYSQIPDDSAAAVFTSGLIGSQYVAIQPGGSPEYLADGDELVLTQSALQLEDLIGKFLVNGSPSDNKNGSAPGGNQPDNAGKK
;
A
#
# COMPACT_ATOMS: atom_id res chain seq x y z
N MET A 1 62.25 -18.44 -35.30
CA MET A 1 61.47 -17.33 -35.90
C MET A 1 61.47 -16.17 -34.90
N SER A 2 62.36 -15.19 -35.08
CA SER A 2 62.44 -14.02 -34.20
C SER A 2 61.43 -12.96 -34.68
N GLN A 3 60.38 -12.73 -33.89
CA GLN A 3 59.41 -11.66 -34.16
C GLN A 3 60.13 -10.30 -34.08
N ARG A 4 59.98 -9.48 -35.13
CA ARG A 4 60.59 -8.15 -35.19
C ARG A 4 59.91 -7.23 -34.16
N PRO A 5 60.66 -6.55 -33.27
CA PRO A 5 60.10 -5.75 -32.17
C PRO A 5 59.34 -4.48 -32.60
N SER A 6 59.31 -4.17 -33.91
CA SER A 6 58.67 -2.96 -34.45
C SER A 6 57.15 -2.92 -34.23
N TYR A 7 56.47 -4.06 -34.15
CA TYR A 7 55.01 -4.11 -33.98
C TYR A 7 54.58 -3.82 -32.52
N ALA A 8 55.44 -4.08 -31.54
CA ALA A 8 55.17 -3.80 -30.12
C ALA A 8 55.13 -2.29 -29.82
N VAL A 9 55.97 -1.51 -30.52
CA VAL A 9 56.01 -0.06 -30.35
C VAL A 9 54.79 0.61 -30.98
N GLY A 10 54.38 0.15 -32.17
CA GLY A 10 53.19 0.69 -32.85
C GLY A 10 51.88 0.42 -32.11
N THR A 11 51.74 -0.78 -31.53
CA THR A 11 50.56 -1.15 -30.73
C THR A 11 50.50 -0.37 -29.41
N GLY A 12 51.64 -0.18 -28.73
CA GLY A 12 51.72 0.64 -27.53
C GLY A 12 51.30 2.09 -27.78
N LEU A 13 51.77 2.71 -28.87
CA LEU A 13 51.39 4.08 -29.25
C LEU A 13 49.89 4.19 -29.55
N PHE A 14 49.31 3.23 -30.25
CA PHE A 14 47.88 3.20 -30.56
C PHE A 14 47.02 3.13 -29.28
N ILE A 15 47.42 2.30 -28.32
CA ILE A 15 46.72 2.18 -27.04
C ILE A 15 46.78 3.50 -26.26
N VAL A 16 47.95 4.15 -26.19
CA VAL A 16 48.11 5.44 -25.50
C VAL A 16 47.26 6.53 -26.14
N LEU A 17 47.22 6.60 -27.47
CA LEU A 17 46.35 7.54 -28.19
C LEU A 17 44.88 7.25 -27.96
N GLY A 18 44.48 5.98 -27.89
CA GLY A 18 43.12 5.57 -27.53
C GLY A 18 42.73 6.05 -26.13
N PHE A 19 43.59 5.85 -25.13
CA PHE A 19 43.35 6.35 -23.77
C PHE A 19 43.30 7.88 -23.71
N ALA A 20 44.17 8.58 -24.44
CA ALA A 20 44.14 10.03 -24.52
C ALA A 20 42.84 10.54 -25.15
N ALA A 21 42.35 9.89 -26.21
CA ALA A 21 41.07 10.22 -26.83
C ALA A 21 39.89 9.98 -25.89
N LEU A 22 39.88 8.87 -25.14
CA LEU A 22 38.85 8.59 -24.13
C LEU A 22 38.87 9.61 -22.99
N ALA A 23 40.05 9.99 -22.49
CA ALA A 23 40.19 11.02 -21.48
C ALA A 23 39.68 12.39 -21.98
N TYR A 24 39.97 12.73 -23.23
CA TYR A 24 39.45 13.94 -23.87
C TYR A 24 37.93 13.93 -24.00
N LEU A 25 37.35 12.83 -24.49
CA LEU A 25 35.90 12.63 -24.58
C LEU A 25 35.22 12.74 -23.20
N ALA A 26 35.83 12.20 -22.14
CA ALA A 26 35.32 12.33 -20.78
C ALA A 26 35.17 13.80 -20.36
N THR A 27 36.16 14.66 -20.65
CA THR A 27 36.09 16.10 -20.35
C THR A 27 35.03 16.84 -21.16
N GLN A 28 34.85 16.48 -22.45
CA GLN A 28 33.81 17.11 -23.28
C GLN A 28 32.39 16.76 -22.83
N THR A 29 32.12 15.52 -22.43
CA THR A 29 30.76 15.14 -22.00
C THR A 29 30.27 15.90 -20.76
N THR A 30 31.20 16.43 -19.95
CA THR A 30 30.85 17.23 -18.76
C THR A 30 30.59 18.70 -19.09
N SER A 31 31.26 19.26 -20.12
CA SER A 31 31.12 20.69 -20.47
C SER A 31 30.01 20.99 -21.48
N VAL A 32 29.71 20.08 -22.41
CA VAL A 32 28.74 20.32 -23.50
C VAL A 32 27.29 20.37 -23.00
N ALA A 33 27.00 19.77 -21.85
CA ALA A 33 25.70 19.90 -21.18
C ALA A 33 25.43 21.30 -20.58
N ASN A 34 26.44 22.18 -20.51
CA ASN A 34 26.36 23.46 -19.82
C ASN A 34 26.29 24.70 -20.75
N SER A 35 26.40 24.54 -22.07
CA SER A 35 26.55 25.68 -23.00
C SER A 35 25.26 26.22 -23.63
N HIS A 36 24.09 25.67 -23.27
CA HIS A 36 22.78 26.10 -23.84
C HIS A 36 21.78 26.63 -22.79
N ARG A 37 22.25 27.12 -21.63
CA ARG A 37 21.35 27.87 -20.74
C ARG A 37 21.26 29.30 -21.27
N GLY A 38 20.09 29.68 -21.79
CA GLY A 38 19.72 31.08 -21.86
C GLY A 38 19.79 31.73 -20.47
N SER A 39 19.64 33.05 -20.39
CA SER A 39 19.53 33.69 -19.08
C SER A 39 18.37 33.05 -18.30
N ALA A 40 18.58 32.82 -17.00
CA ALA A 40 17.63 32.18 -16.12
C ALA A 40 17.63 32.93 -14.78
N TYR A 41 16.52 32.83 -14.06
CA TYR A 41 16.36 33.42 -12.74
C TYR A 41 16.04 32.36 -11.70
N GLU A 42 16.50 32.59 -10.48
CA GLU A 42 16.30 31.67 -9.38
C GLU A 42 14.95 31.89 -8.70
N VAL A 43 14.31 30.79 -8.31
CA VAL A 43 13.12 30.77 -7.46
C VAL A 43 13.33 29.70 -6.41
N THR A 44 13.08 30.03 -5.15
CA THR A 44 13.23 29.09 -4.04
C THR A 44 11.88 28.57 -3.58
N THR A 45 11.87 27.37 -3.02
CA THR A 45 10.65 26.78 -2.45
C THR A 45 11.03 25.76 -1.38
N ARG A 46 10.09 25.36 -0.52
CA ARG A 46 10.36 24.49 0.64
C ARG A 46 9.43 23.30 0.68
N PHE A 47 9.99 22.11 0.82
CA PHE A 47 9.22 20.88 0.93
C PHE A 47 9.56 20.15 2.22
N VAL A 48 8.54 19.68 2.92
CA VAL A 48 8.70 18.75 4.06
C VAL A 48 9.26 17.40 3.63
N ASN A 49 9.01 17.00 2.37
CA ASN A 49 9.56 15.77 1.79
C ASN A 49 9.82 15.96 0.29
N VAL A 50 11.08 15.76 -0.11
CA VAL A 50 11.52 15.85 -1.51
C VAL A 50 11.61 14.51 -2.22
N GLY A 51 11.37 13.40 -1.52
CA GLY A 51 11.42 12.05 -2.07
C GLY A 51 12.76 11.73 -2.74
N GLN A 52 12.70 11.39 -4.02
CA GLN A 52 13.83 11.06 -4.91
C GLN A 52 14.15 12.21 -5.87
N LEU A 53 13.71 13.44 -5.56
CA LEU A 53 14.02 14.61 -6.37
C LEU A 53 15.53 14.84 -6.37
N LYS A 54 16.09 15.03 -7.56
CA LYS A 54 17.52 15.22 -7.77
C LYS A 54 17.80 16.56 -8.41
N VAL A 55 19.01 17.07 -8.20
CA VAL A 55 19.54 18.21 -8.96
C VAL A 55 19.45 17.89 -10.46
N ARG A 56 19.12 18.91 -11.27
CA ARG A 56 18.78 18.84 -12.70
C ARG A 56 17.43 18.22 -13.04
N ALA A 57 16.63 17.80 -12.05
CA ALA A 57 15.25 17.41 -12.31
C ALA A 57 14.50 18.55 -13.02
N PRO A 58 13.62 18.24 -13.99
CA PRO A 58 12.96 19.30 -14.75
C PRO A 58 11.97 20.07 -13.88
N VAL A 59 11.85 21.37 -14.14
CA VAL A 59 10.72 22.18 -13.67
C VAL A 59 9.76 22.35 -14.82
N LYS A 60 8.47 22.06 -14.59
CA LYS A 60 7.46 22.04 -15.65
C LYS A 60 6.24 22.90 -15.29
N VAL A 61 5.68 23.57 -16.28
CA VAL A 61 4.37 24.21 -16.21
C VAL A 61 3.49 23.52 -17.25
N ALA A 62 2.30 23.05 -16.85
CA ALA A 62 1.38 22.34 -17.74
C ALA A 62 2.04 21.19 -18.56
N GLY A 63 3.03 20.51 -17.97
CA GLY A 63 3.76 19.41 -18.62
C GLY A 63 4.95 19.84 -19.50
N VAL A 64 5.10 21.13 -19.80
CA VAL A 64 6.20 21.69 -20.59
C VAL A 64 7.35 22.10 -19.67
N ARG A 65 8.59 21.75 -20.04
CA ARG A 65 9.78 22.15 -19.27
C ARG A 65 10.02 23.65 -19.40
N VAL A 66 10.18 24.33 -18.28
CA VAL A 66 10.48 25.77 -18.17
C VAL A 66 11.76 26.07 -17.37
N GLY A 67 12.42 25.03 -16.88
CA GLY A 67 13.60 25.17 -16.04
C GLY A 67 14.09 23.84 -15.47
N SER A 68 14.92 23.92 -14.43
CA SER A 68 15.47 22.77 -13.72
C SER A 68 15.74 23.06 -12.24
N VAL A 69 15.76 22.01 -11.41
CA VAL A 69 16.22 22.08 -10.03
C VAL A 69 17.73 22.30 -10.01
N ASP A 70 18.19 23.35 -9.34
CA ASP A 70 19.59 23.72 -9.24
C ASP A 70 20.24 23.20 -7.95
N ALA A 71 19.55 23.33 -6.82
CA ALA A 71 20.03 22.87 -5.52
C ALA A 71 18.90 22.30 -4.64
N ILE A 72 19.27 21.38 -3.74
CA ILE A 72 18.41 20.80 -2.72
C ILE A 72 19.21 20.77 -1.42
N ASP A 73 18.81 21.58 -0.45
CA ASP A 73 19.51 21.72 0.82
C ASP A 73 18.55 21.50 1.99
N LEU A 74 18.96 20.70 2.98
CA LEU A 74 18.20 20.59 4.23
C LEU A 74 18.33 21.89 5.02
N VAL A 75 17.21 22.46 5.47
CA VAL A 75 17.22 23.68 6.27
C VAL A 75 17.63 23.34 7.71
N PRO A 76 18.75 23.84 8.23
CA PRO A 76 19.18 23.51 9.59
C PRO A 76 18.13 23.92 10.63
N GLY A 77 17.80 23.00 11.54
CA GLY A 77 16.80 23.23 12.59
C GLY A 77 15.34 23.21 12.11
N LYS A 78 15.07 22.83 10.86
CA LYS A 78 13.72 22.58 10.34
C LYS A 78 13.68 21.24 9.61
N GLU A 79 12.55 20.54 9.69
CA GLU A 79 12.31 19.31 8.93
C GLU A 79 11.83 19.62 7.50
N GLU A 80 12.53 20.53 6.83
CA GLU A 80 12.20 21.02 5.49
C GLU A 80 13.45 21.07 4.61
N ALA A 81 13.32 20.68 3.35
CA ALA A 81 14.32 20.90 2.32
C ALA A 81 13.99 22.17 1.53
N LYS A 82 14.96 23.09 1.44
CA LYS A 82 14.94 24.21 0.52
C LYS A 82 15.38 23.70 -0.86
N VAL A 83 14.55 23.93 -1.85
CA VAL A 83 14.81 23.60 -3.25
C VAL A 83 14.98 24.90 -4.03
N THR A 84 16.12 25.06 -4.69
CA THR A 84 16.40 26.19 -5.59
C THR A 84 16.09 25.75 -7.01
N LEU A 85 15.20 26.48 -7.67
CA LEU A 85 14.78 26.27 -9.06
C LEU A 85 15.45 27.33 -9.93
N SER A 86 16.00 26.90 -11.07
CA SER A 86 16.43 27.79 -12.15
C SER A 86 15.34 27.79 -13.22
N ILE A 87 14.69 28.94 -13.44
CA ILE A 87 13.64 29.12 -14.44
C ILE A 87 14.17 29.94 -15.61
N ASP A 88 13.90 29.51 -16.83
CA ASP A 88 14.36 30.22 -18.03
C ASP A 88 13.73 31.62 -18.12
N ASP A 89 14.51 32.63 -18.51
CA ASP A 89 14.07 34.03 -18.57
C ASP A 89 12.92 34.30 -19.55
N SER A 90 12.66 33.38 -20.48
CA SER A 90 11.49 33.43 -21.35
C SER A 90 10.17 33.19 -20.62
N HIS A 91 10.21 32.76 -19.35
CA HIS A 91 9.06 32.39 -18.53
C HIS A 91 9.01 33.16 -17.19
N LYS A 92 9.23 34.48 -17.21
CA LYS A 92 9.22 35.33 -16.00
C LYS A 92 7.84 35.58 -15.38
N ASP A 93 6.77 35.19 -16.07
CA ASP A 93 5.39 35.50 -15.69
C ASP A 93 4.78 34.50 -14.70
N ILE A 94 5.60 33.72 -13.98
CA ILE A 94 5.13 32.77 -12.98
C ILE A 94 4.56 33.56 -11.79
N PRO A 95 3.25 33.46 -11.46
CA PRO A 95 2.67 34.15 -10.32
C PRO A 95 3.33 33.78 -8.99
N ASP A 96 3.45 34.73 -8.07
CA ASP A 96 4.03 34.53 -6.74
C ASP A 96 3.21 33.59 -5.84
N ASP A 97 1.91 33.43 -6.12
CA ASP A 97 1.01 32.47 -5.47
C ASP A 97 0.97 31.10 -6.17
N SER A 98 1.90 30.84 -7.10
CA SER A 98 2.01 29.53 -7.74
C SER A 98 2.37 28.43 -6.73
N VAL A 99 1.82 27.24 -6.96
CA VAL A 99 2.07 26.07 -6.13
C VAL A 99 3.11 25.18 -6.80
N ALA A 100 4.21 24.91 -6.10
CA ALA A 100 5.21 23.92 -6.53
C ALA A 100 4.86 22.53 -6.00
N THR A 101 4.73 21.54 -6.88
CA THR A 101 4.39 20.16 -6.52
C THR A 101 5.46 19.21 -7.04
N ILE A 102 5.94 18.28 -6.22
CA ILE A 102 6.84 17.21 -6.69
C ILE A 102 6.00 16.07 -7.25
N TYR A 103 6.20 15.77 -8.53
CA TYR A 103 5.54 14.69 -9.26
C TYR A 103 6.54 13.59 -9.61
N THR A 104 6.04 12.38 -9.77
CA THR A 104 6.79 11.24 -10.31
C THR A 104 6.41 11.05 -11.78
N SER A 105 7.41 10.89 -12.66
CA SER A 105 7.15 10.63 -14.08
C SER A 105 6.64 9.19 -14.28
N GLY A 106 5.35 9.00 -14.52
CA GLY A 106 4.78 7.65 -14.63
C GLY A 106 4.86 6.88 -13.30
N LEU A 107 4.88 5.54 -13.36
CA LEU A 107 4.83 4.67 -12.17
C LEU A 107 6.18 4.55 -11.44
N LEU A 108 7.30 4.65 -12.17
CA LEU A 108 8.65 4.39 -11.66
C LEU A 108 9.69 5.42 -12.12
N GLY A 109 9.27 6.47 -12.83
CA GLY A 109 10.20 7.42 -13.42
C GLY A 109 10.71 8.46 -12.44
N ASP A 110 11.62 9.29 -12.95
CA ASP A 110 12.24 10.36 -12.17
C ASP A 110 11.22 11.38 -11.67
N GLN A 111 11.52 11.93 -10.49
CA GLN A 111 10.74 13.03 -9.92
C GLN A 111 11.06 14.37 -10.61
N TYR A 112 10.05 15.23 -10.68
CA TYR A 112 10.15 16.57 -11.26
C TYR A 112 9.29 17.57 -10.47
N VAL A 113 9.60 18.85 -10.59
CA VAL A 113 8.79 19.91 -9.97
C VAL A 113 7.78 20.43 -11.00
N GLY A 114 6.49 20.29 -10.72
CA GLY A 114 5.43 20.93 -11.47
C GLY A 114 5.01 22.23 -10.80
N LEU A 115 4.83 23.29 -11.57
CA LEU A 115 4.30 24.57 -11.11
C LEU A 115 2.87 24.73 -11.60
N GLN A 116 1.96 24.98 -10.67
CA GLN A 116 0.57 25.32 -10.94
C GLN A 116 0.37 26.81 -10.64
N PHE A 117 0.01 27.58 -11.66
CA PHE A 117 -0.20 29.01 -11.50
C PHE A 117 -1.42 29.29 -10.62
N GLY A 118 -1.27 30.24 -9.70
CA GLY A 118 -2.35 30.75 -8.89
C GLY A 118 -3.17 31.81 -9.62
N GLN A 119 -3.73 32.76 -8.89
CA GLN A 119 -4.57 33.84 -9.39
C GLN A 119 -3.90 35.21 -9.28
N SER A 120 -2.72 35.29 -8.65
CA SER A 120 -1.95 36.51 -8.55
C SER A 120 -1.53 37.00 -9.93
N LYS A 121 -1.58 38.32 -10.11
CA LYS A 121 -1.03 39.00 -11.29
C LYS A 121 0.42 39.42 -11.09
N THR A 122 0.96 39.20 -9.90
CA THR A 122 2.31 39.59 -9.54
C THR A 122 3.24 38.41 -9.78
N PRO A 123 4.23 38.52 -10.67
CA PRO A 123 5.20 37.46 -10.87
C PRO A 123 6.15 37.35 -9.69
N VAL A 124 6.62 36.13 -9.42
CA VAL A 124 7.69 35.88 -8.47
C VAL A 124 8.98 36.56 -8.95
N LYS A 125 9.62 37.32 -8.07
CA LYS A 125 10.88 38.01 -8.39
C LYS A 125 12.03 37.01 -8.48
N ALA A 126 13.11 37.39 -9.18
CA ALA A 126 14.37 36.68 -9.13
C ALA A 126 14.89 36.59 -7.68
N GLY A 127 15.22 35.38 -7.22
CA GLY A 127 15.55 35.06 -5.84
C GLY A 127 14.35 34.98 -4.90
N GLY A 128 13.12 35.13 -5.41
CA GLY A 128 11.88 35.05 -4.64
C GLY A 128 11.57 33.63 -4.17
N GLU A 129 10.58 33.51 -3.27
CA GLU A 129 10.15 32.22 -2.72
C GLU A 129 8.69 31.94 -3.13
N LEU A 130 8.43 30.72 -3.63
CA LEU A 130 7.07 30.20 -3.78
C LEU A 130 6.64 29.58 -2.45
N ALA A 131 5.69 30.24 -1.79
CA ALA A 131 5.25 29.88 -0.44
C ALA A 131 4.43 28.57 -0.39
N PHE A 132 3.74 28.24 -1.48
CA PHE A 132 2.85 27.08 -1.51
C PHE A 132 3.52 25.88 -2.15
N THR A 133 3.62 24.79 -1.39
CA THR A 133 4.20 23.53 -1.89
C THR A 133 3.33 22.32 -1.62
N ARG A 134 3.50 21.30 -2.46
CA ARG A 134 2.99 19.94 -2.24
C ARG A 134 4.15 18.96 -2.31
N PRO A 135 4.47 18.27 -1.20
CA PRO A 135 5.59 17.34 -1.17
C PRO A 135 5.34 16.13 -2.06
N ALA A 136 6.42 15.40 -2.34
CA ALA A 136 6.32 14.12 -3.03
C ALA A 136 5.40 13.18 -2.24
N GLN A 137 4.39 12.63 -2.90
CA GLN A 137 3.58 11.56 -2.32
C GLN A 137 4.34 10.25 -2.49
N GLN A 138 4.61 9.55 -1.38
CA GLN A 138 5.17 8.21 -1.43
C GLN A 138 4.17 7.26 -2.07
N LEU A 139 4.64 6.45 -3.02
CA LEU A 139 3.79 5.47 -3.70
C LEU A 139 3.22 4.50 -2.67
N GLU A 140 3.97 4.19 -1.62
CA GLU A 140 3.57 3.39 -0.46
C GLU A 140 2.37 4.00 0.26
N GLU A 141 2.33 5.32 0.47
CA GLU A 141 1.16 6.00 1.02
C GLU A 141 -0.05 5.92 0.08
N MET A 142 0.17 6.04 -1.23
CA MET A 142 -0.90 5.97 -2.22
C MET A 142 -1.46 4.56 -2.35
N ILE A 143 -0.58 3.54 -2.35
CA ILE A 143 -0.92 2.12 -2.30
C ILE A 143 -1.63 1.83 -0.99
N GLY A 144 -1.17 2.37 0.14
CA GLY A 144 -1.87 2.29 1.41
C GLY A 144 -3.27 2.92 1.35
N LYS A 145 -3.43 4.08 0.72
CA LYS A 145 -4.76 4.73 0.52
C LYS A 145 -5.65 3.98 -0.47
N PHE A 146 -5.07 3.29 -1.46
CA PHE A 146 -5.80 2.66 -2.57
C PHE A 146 -6.12 1.19 -2.32
N PHE A 147 -5.17 0.42 -1.79
CA PHE A 147 -5.32 -0.98 -1.41
C PHE A 147 -5.71 -1.15 0.06
N GLY A 148 -5.45 -0.16 0.91
CA GLY A 148 -5.90 -0.13 2.31
C GLY A 148 -7.36 0.31 2.45
N GLY A 149 -8.27 -0.39 1.78
CA GLY A 149 -9.71 -0.37 2.08
C GLY A 149 -10.06 -1.01 3.43
N GLY A 150 -9.22 -0.79 4.45
CA GLY A 150 -9.34 -1.34 5.80
C GLY A 150 -8.37 -0.72 6.81
N SER A 151 -7.16 -0.32 6.41
CA SER A 151 -6.15 0.16 7.38
C SER A 151 -5.65 1.54 6.98
N ALA A 152 -6.48 2.56 7.22
CA ALA A 152 -5.96 3.92 7.29
C ALA A 152 -5.27 4.10 8.65
N PRO A 153 -3.98 4.46 8.72
CA PRO A 153 -3.45 5.03 9.95
C PRO A 153 -4.17 6.36 10.17
N ASP A 154 -5.03 6.36 11.19
CA ASP A 154 -5.44 7.51 11.98
C ASP A 154 -6.05 8.71 11.21
N ARG A 155 -7.32 8.56 10.78
CA ARG A 155 -8.14 9.71 10.34
C ARG A 155 -9.04 10.19 11.48
N LEU A 156 -8.52 11.12 12.29
CA LEU A 156 -9.25 12.21 12.98
C LEU A 156 -10.48 11.87 13.86
N GLY A 157 -10.75 10.60 14.13
CA GLY A 157 -11.76 10.13 15.09
C GLY A 157 -11.24 9.07 16.06
N GLY A 158 -10.01 8.56 15.85
CA GLY A 158 -9.41 7.45 16.58
C GLY A 158 -10.13 6.12 16.35
N THR A 159 -9.42 5.03 16.57
CA THR A 159 -9.98 3.67 16.67
C THR A 159 -9.97 3.20 18.13
N PHE A 160 -10.86 2.28 18.46
CA PHE A 160 -10.73 1.45 19.65
C PHE A 160 -10.52 0.01 19.20
N HIS A 161 -9.78 -0.75 20.01
CA HIS A 161 -9.32 -2.08 19.70
C HIS A 161 -10.04 -3.07 20.58
N VAL A 162 -10.56 -4.13 19.99
CA VAL A 162 -11.15 -5.24 20.72
C VAL A 162 -10.58 -6.54 20.22
N THR A 163 -10.48 -7.53 21.10
CA THR A 163 -9.91 -8.84 20.76
C THR A 163 -10.99 -9.90 20.72
N GLY A 164 -10.80 -10.94 19.91
CA GLY A 164 -11.68 -12.11 19.88
C GLY A 164 -10.87 -13.37 19.59
N ASN A 165 -11.17 -14.46 20.28
CA ASN A 165 -10.48 -15.73 20.11
C ASN A 165 -11.29 -16.69 19.23
N PHE A 166 -10.66 -17.25 18.20
CA PHE A 166 -11.31 -18.12 17.22
C PHE A 166 -10.52 -19.41 17.06
N THR A 167 -11.20 -20.55 17.02
CA THR A 167 -10.57 -21.85 16.74
C THR A 167 -10.22 -22.01 15.25
N ASN A 168 -10.99 -21.37 14.36
CA ASN A 168 -10.70 -21.33 12.93
C ASN A 168 -11.07 -19.96 12.36
N ILE A 169 -10.10 -19.30 11.75
CA ILE A 169 -10.28 -18.01 11.06
C ILE A 169 -10.16 -18.14 9.54
N GLY A 170 -10.10 -19.38 9.03
CA GLY A 170 -9.80 -19.74 7.65
C GLY A 170 -8.73 -18.85 6.99
N GLY A 171 -9.13 -18.05 6.01
CA GLY A 171 -8.29 -17.14 5.25
C GLY A 171 -8.32 -15.68 5.72
N LEU A 172 -8.75 -15.39 6.95
CA LEU A 172 -8.75 -14.03 7.50
C LEU A 172 -7.32 -13.49 7.61
N GLN A 173 -7.10 -12.27 7.15
CA GLN A 173 -5.79 -11.60 7.14
C GLN A 173 -5.89 -10.20 7.75
N PRO A 174 -4.78 -9.65 8.27
CA PRO A 174 -4.71 -8.22 8.60
C PRO A 174 -5.20 -7.35 7.43
N GLY A 175 -5.99 -6.32 7.74
CA GLY A 175 -6.67 -5.46 6.77
C GLY A 175 -8.05 -5.96 6.32
N ALA A 176 -8.46 -7.19 6.65
CA ALA A 176 -9.82 -7.66 6.38
C ALA A 176 -10.86 -6.77 7.06
N ALA A 177 -12.01 -6.57 6.42
CA ALA A 177 -13.03 -5.66 6.93
C ALA A 177 -13.67 -6.17 8.23
N VAL A 178 -13.95 -5.25 9.16
CA VAL A 178 -14.88 -5.48 10.28
C VAL A 178 -16.19 -4.80 9.92
N LYS A 179 -17.29 -5.55 9.96
CA LYS A 179 -18.61 -5.07 9.51
C LYS A 179 -19.65 -5.15 10.61
N LEU A 180 -20.52 -4.16 10.65
CA LEU A 180 -21.73 -4.15 11.47
C LEU A 180 -22.94 -4.02 10.54
N ALA A 181 -23.88 -4.95 10.62
CA ALA A 181 -25.05 -5.01 9.72
C ALA A 181 -24.66 -4.93 8.21
N GLY A 182 -23.51 -5.50 7.84
CA GLY A 182 -22.98 -5.49 6.47
C GLY A 182 -22.21 -4.22 6.08
N VAL A 183 -22.20 -3.18 6.91
CA VAL A 183 -21.47 -1.94 6.68
C VAL A 183 -20.06 -2.03 7.29
N PRO A 184 -18.99 -1.71 6.54
CA PRO A 184 -17.64 -1.64 7.11
C PRO A 184 -17.53 -0.54 8.18
N ILE A 185 -17.06 -0.92 9.37
CA ILE A 185 -16.87 -0.05 10.54
C ILE A 185 -15.43 -0.02 11.06
N GLY A 186 -14.57 -0.85 10.50
CA GLY A 186 -13.20 -1.04 10.95
C GLY A 186 -12.48 -2.11 10.14
N SER A 187 -11.37 -2.61 10.68
CA SER A 187 -10.59 -3.70 10.09
C SER A 187 -9.92 -4.59 11.13
N VAL A 188 -9.50 -5.76 10.67
CA VAL A 188 -8.63 -6.66 11.42
C VAL A 188 -7.24 -6.04 11.46
N GLU A 189 -6.76 -5.70 12.64
CA GLU A 189 -5.42 -5.15 12.83
C GLU A 189 -4.37 -6.27 12.83
N SER A 190 -4.61 -7.35 13.57
CA SER A 190 -3.67 -8.46 13.66
C SER A 190 -4.35 -9.80 13.95
N VAL A 191 -3.64 -10.87 13.60
CA VAL A 191 -4.02 -12.25 13.87
C VAL A 191 -2.81 -12.96 14.45
N VAL A 192 -2.92 -13.49 15.66
CA VAL A 192 -1.81 -14.12 16.37
C VAL A 192 -2.27 -15.43 16.99
N VAL A 193 -1.48 -16.50 16.81
CA VAL A 193 -1.61 -17.75 17.56
C VAL A 193 -0.47 -17.83 18.56
N LYS A 194 -0.79 -17.86 19.85
CA LYS A 194 0.24 -18.01 20.90
C LYS A 194 0.76 -19.46 20.90
N PRO A 195 2.07 -19.69 21.14
CA PRO A 195 2.60 -21.04 21.28
C PRO A 195 1.84 -21.82 22.37
N GLY A 196 1.32 -23.00 22.02
CA GLY A 196 0.51 -23.82 22.92
C GLY A 196 -1.00 -23.51 22.95
N SER A 197 -1.45 -22.47 22.24
CA SER A 197 -2.87 -22.20 22.01
C SER A 197 -3.38 -22.98 20.79
N SER A 198 -4.64 -23.43 20.85
CA SER A 198 -5.39 -23.93 19.67
C SER A 198 -6.31 -22.87 19.06
N GLU A 199 -6.26 -21.65 19.58
CA GLU A 199 -7.07 -20.52 19.14
C GLU A 199 -6.18 -19.39 18.62
N ALA A 200 -6.67 -18.73 17.57
CA ALA A 200 -6.15 -17.48 17.05
C ALA A 200 -6.82 -16.31 17.76
N THR A 201 -6.01 -15.47 18.39
CA THR A 201 -6.44 -14.16 18.89
C THR A 201 -6.42 -13.17 17.74
N VAL A 202 -7.57 -12.59 17.43
CA VAL A 202 -7.75 -11.58 16.39
C VAL A 202 -7.98 -10.23 17.05
N THR A 203 -7.16 -9.24 16.71
CA THR A 203 -7.35 -7.85 17.15
C THR A 203 -8.09 -7.08 16.07
N LEU A 204 -9.20 -6.43 16.45
CA LEU A 204 -10.05 -5.62 15.58
C LEU A 204 -9.84 -4.15 15.92
N ALA A 205 -9.58 -3.31 14.93
CA ALA A 205 -9.59 -1.86 15.06
C ALA A 205 -10.92 -1.32 14.52
N ILE A 206 -11.72 -0.68 15.37
CA ILE A 206 -13.05 -0.15 15.05
C ILE A 206 -13.05 1.36 15.19
N ASP A 207 -13.65 2.10 14.25
CA ASP A 207 -13.76 3.56 14.37
C ASP A 207 -14.54 3.94 15.64
N LYS A 208 -14.02 4.88 16.45
CA LYS A 208 -14.71 5.34 17.69
C LYS A 208 -16.09 5.96 17.47
N ARG A 209 -16.44 6.35 16.23
CA ARG A 209 -17.81 6.78 15.90
C ARG A 209 -18.85 5.66 16.08
N TYR A 210 -18.41 4.41 16.22
CA TYR A 210 -19.23 3.23 16.51
C TYR A 210 -19.03 2.73 17.96
N SER A 211 -18.66 3.59 18.91
CA SER A 211 -18.44 3.22 20.32
C SER A 211 -19.70 2.80 21.10
N GLN A 212 -20.85 2.63 20.43
CA GLN A 212 -22.12 2.21 21.04
C GLN A 212 -22.45 0.75 20.72
N ILE A 213 -21.41 -0.07 20.48
CA ILE A 213 -21.55 -1.52 20.31
C ILE A 213 -21.67 -2.14 21.72
N PRO A 214 -22.75 -2.86 22.02
CA PRO A 214 -22.94 -3.52 23.32
C PRO A 214 -21.77 -4.46 23.68
N ASP A 215 -21.38 -4.53 24.95
CA ASP A 215 -20.28 -5.38 25.40
C ASP A 215 -20.56 -6.90 25.28
N ASP A 216 -21.83 -7.28 25.23
CA ASP A 216 -22.30 -8.64 24.95
C ASP A 216 -22.43 -8.98 23.45
N SER A 217 -21.84 -8.15 22.57
CA SER A 217 -21.82 -8.40 21.13
C SER A 217 -20.98 -9.63 20.76
N ALA A 218 -21.37 -10.31 19.68
CA ALA A 218 -20.64 -11.44 19.13
C ALA A 218 -19.83 -11.07 17.88
N ALA A 219 -18.68 -11.71 17.69
CA ALA A 219 -17.85 -11.61 16.50
C ALA A 219 -17.92 -12.90 15.67
N ALA A 220 -18.27 -12.81 14.40
CA ALA A 220 -18.37 -13.97 13.51
C ALA A 220 -17.51 -13.80 12.26
N VAL A 221 -16.72 -14.82 11.91
CA VAL A 221 -15.93 -14.80 10.68
C VAL A 221 -16.79 -15.32 9.52
N PHE A 222 -16.99 -14.48 8.51
CA PHE A 222 -17.76 -14.81 7.31
C PHE A 222 -16.94 -14.69 6.03
N THR A 223 -17.36 -15.42 5.01
CA THR A 223 -16.81 -15.34 3.66
C THR A 223 -17.63 -14.35 2.82
N SER A 224 -16.97 -13.45 2.11
CA SER A 224 -17.65 -12.53 1.19
C SER A 224 -18.17 -13.29 -0.04
N GLY A 225 -19.47 -13.54 -0.10
CA GLY A 225 -20.04 -14.37 -1.17
C GLY A 225 -19.59 -15.84 -1.07
N LEU A 226 -19.57 -16.56 -2.20
CA LEU A 226 -19.31 -18.00 -2.20
C LEU A 226 -17.82 -18.37 -2.10
N ILE A 227 -16.92 -17.50 -2.61
CA ILE A 227 -15.46 -17.77 -2.72
C ILE A 227 -14.62 -16.51 -2.36
N GLY A 228 -15.22 -15.48 -1.76
CA GLY A 228 -14.49 -14.24 -1.50
C GLY A 228 -13.57 -14.31 -0.28
N SER A 229 -12.97 -13.16 0.03
CA SER A 229 -12.17 -12.98 1.23
C SER A 229 -13.01 -13.05 2.50
N GLN A 230 -12.36 -13.43 3.60
CA GLN A 230 -13.01 -13.45 4.91
C GLN A 230 -13.07 -12.05 5.53
N TYR A 231 -14.08 -11.83 6.35
CA TYR A 231 -14.31 -10.60 7.11
C TYR A 231 -14.91 -10.95 8.47
N VAL A 232 -14.78 -10.04 9.43
CA VAL A 232 -15.41 -10.20 10.77
C VAL A 232 -16.71 -9.41 10.79
N ALA A 233 -17.81 -10.05 11.15
CA ALA A 233 -19.08 -9.39 11.44
C ALA A 233 -19.28 -9.25 12.95
N ILE A 234 -19.65 -8.04 13.37
CA ILE A 234 -20.12 -7.77 14.73
C ILE A 234 -21.65 -7.92 14.73
N GLN A 235 -22.15 -8.73 15.65
CA GLN A 235 -23.57 -8.95 15.93
C GLN A 235 -23.88 -8.33 17.29
N PRO A 236 -24.60 -7.20 17.33
CA PRO A 236 -24.94 -6.53 18.58
C PRO A 236 -25.73 -7.43 19.52
N GLY A 237 -25.36 -7.41 20.79
CA GLY A 237 -26.17 -7.97 21.86
C GLY A 237 -27.19 -6.95 22.39
N GLY A 238 -27.63 -7.15 23.63
CA GLY A 238 -28.66 -6.36 24.29
C GLY A 238 -28.20 -5.64 25.56
N SER A 239 -26.90 -5.67 25.86
CA SER A 239 -26.33 -5.03 27.04
C SER A 239 -26.51 -3.51 27.01
N PRO A 240 -26.82 -2.87 28.16
CA PRO A 240 -26.80 -1.41 28.28
C PRO A 240 -25.38 -0.84 28.35
N GLU A 241 -24.38 -1.67 28.61
CA GLU A 241 -22.96 -1.31 28.57
C GLU A 241 -22.37 -1.46 27.16
N TYR A 242 -21.32 -0.70 26.86
CA TYR A 242 -20.65 -0.70 25.55
C TYR A 242 -19.18 -1.14 25.66
N LEU A 243 -18.67 -1.72 24.58
CA LEU A 243 -17.26 -2.09 24.45
C LEU A 243 -16.34 -0.87 24.59
N ALA A 244 -15.27 -1.05 25.36
CA ALA A 244 -14.16 -0.13 25.52
C ALA A 244 -12.92 -0.59 24.73
N ASP A 245 -11.93 0.32 24.63
CA ASP A 245 -10.63 0.01 24.04
C ASP A 245 -9.88 -1.00 24.93
N GLY A 246 -9.45 -2.11 24.32
CA GLY A 246 -8.80 -3.24 24.98
C GLY A 246 -9.73 -4.39 25.37
N ASP A 247 -11.04 -4.26 25.18
CA ASP A 247 -11.99 -5.28 25.60
C ASP A 247 -11.91 -6.56 24.75
N GLU A 248 -12.42 -7.66 25.32
CA GLU A 248 -12.53 -8.95 24.64
C GLU A 248 -13.99 -9.26 24.29
N LEU A 249 -14.22 -9.58 23.02
CA LEU A 249 -15.47 -10.14 22.52
C LEU A 249 -15.54 -11.62 22.91
N VAL A 250 -16.23 -11.89 24.02
CA VAL A 250 -16.37 -13.23 24.60
C VAL A 250 -17.08 -14.19 23.66
N LEU A 251 -18.06 -13.70 22.90
CA LEU A 251 -18.84 -14.51 21.98
C LEU A 251 -18.20 -14.48 20.59
N THR A 252 -17.57 -15.59 20.19
CA THR A 252 -16.98 -15.73 18.85
C THR A 252 -17.58 -16.88 18.06
N GLN A 253 -17.69 -16.70 16.75
CA GLN A 253 -18.09 -17.72 15.79
C GLN A 253 -17.00 -17.87 14.73
N SER A 254 -16.37 -19.05 14.72
CA SER A 254 -15.29 -19.39 13.79
C SER A 254 -15.79 -19.55 12.36
N ALA A 255 -14.88 -19.38 11.40
CA ALA A 255 -15.18 -19.53 9.99
C ALA A 255 -15.71 -20.93 9.68
N LEU A 256 -16.74 -20.99 8.83
CA LEU A 256 -17.21 -22.27 8.30
C LEU A 256 -16.27 -22.77 7.21
N GLN A 257 -15.83 -24.02 7.35
CA GLN A 257 -15.06 -24.70 6.33
C GLN A 257 -16.04 -25.38 5.36
N LEU A 258 -15.99 -25.00 4.08
CA LEU A 258 -16.95 -25.49 3.08
C LEU A 258 -16.87 -27.02 2.93
N GLU A 259 -15.66 -27.55 3.08
CA GLU A 259 -15.35 -28.98 3.08
C GLU A 259 -16.14 -29.72 4.16
N ASP A 260 -16.28 -29.14 5.36
CA ASP A 260 -17.06 -29.73 6.45
C ASP A 260 -18.56 -29.74 6.15
N LEU A 261 -19.06 -28.71 5.46
CA LEU A 261 -20.47 -28.61 5.05
C LEU A 261 -20.79 -29.62 3.95
N ILE A 262 -19.92 -29.74 2.95
CA ILE A 262 -20.06 -30.74 1.87
C ILE A 262 -19.97 -32.14 2.45
N GLY A 263 -19.02 -32.40 3.34
CA GLY A 263 -18.88 -33.68 4.03
C GLY A 263 -20.15 -34.06 4.80
N LYS A 264 -20.68 -33.15 5.62
CA LYS A 264 -21.96 -33.35 6.33
C LYS A 264 -23.13 -33.60 5.38
N PHE A 265 -23.17 -32.90 4.25
CA PHE A 265 -24.23 -33.08 3.26
C PHE A 265 -24.14 -34.43 2.53
N LEU A 266 -22.94 -34.85 2.10
CA LEU A 266 -22.74 -36.13 1.41
C LEU A 266 -23.01 -37.34 2.32
N VAL A 267 -22.63 -37.23 3.60
CA VAL A 267 -22.85 -38.29 4.59
C VAL A 267 -24.33 -38.40 4.97
N ASN A 268 -25.03 -37.27 5.13
CA ASN A 268 -26.43 -37.28 5.55
C ASN A 268 -27.44 -37.33 4.39
N GLY A 269 -27.00 -37.07 3.16
CA GLY A 269 -27.83 -37.05 1.94
C GLY A 269 -27.91 -38.38 1.20
N SER A 270 -27.22 -39.43 1.65
CA SER A 270 -27.35 -40.77 1.09
C SER A 270 -28.60 -41.46 1.70
N PRO A 271 -29.68 -41.72 0.93
CA PRO A 271 -30.79 -42.51 1.44
C PRO A 271 -30.25 -43.90 1.77
N SER A 272 -30.32 -44.26 3.05
CA SER A 272 -30.01 -45.62 3.49
C SER A 272 -31.03 -46.55 2.84
N ASP A 273 -30.61 -47.23 1.76
CA ASP A 273 -31.43 -48.14 0.98
C ASP A 273 -31.66 -49.42 1.82
N ASN A 274 -32.58 -49.33 2.78
CA ASN A 274 -33.01 -50.46 3.58
C ASN A 274 -34.10 -51.21 2.80
N LYS A 275 -33.70 -51.90 1.73
CA LYS A 275 -34.52 -52.90 1.04
C LYS A 275 -33.92 -54.28 1.25
N ASN A 276 -34.37 -54.95 2.29
CA ASN A 276 -34.51 -56.40 2.26
C ASN A 276 -35.96 -56.75 2.58
N GLY A 277 -36.81 -56.65 1.55
CA GLY A 277 -38.20 -57.04 1.58
C GLY A 277 -38.36 -58.51 1.17
N SER A 278 -38.76 -59.32 2.15
CA SER A 278 -39.89 -60.25 2.11
C SER A 278 -39.95 -61.38 1.08
N ALA A 279 -40.13 -62.61 1.57
CA ALA A 279 -41.02 -63.59 0.97
C ALA A 279 -41.85 -64.31 2.06
N PRO A 280 -43.18 -64.23 2.04
CA PRO A 280 -44.08 -65.08 2.82
C PRO A 280 -44.63 -66.23 1.96
N GLY A 281 -44.64 -67.47 2.47
CA GLY A 281 -45.29 -68.58 1.78
C GLY A 281 -45.22 -69.93 2.51
N GLY A 282 -46.28 -70.26 3.26
CA GLY A 282 -46.98 -71.54 3.21
C GLY A 282 -46.41 -72.82 3.87
N ASN A 283 -47.08 -73.22 4.96
CA ASN A 283 -47.44 -74.58 5.41
C ASN A 283 -46.38 -75.69 5.59
N GLN A 284 -46.20 -76.16 6.83
CA GLN A 284 -46.89 -77.35 7.40
C GLN A 284 -46.13 -77.80 8.68
N PRO A 285 -46.82 -78.17 9.77
CA PRO A 285 -46.18 -78.56 11.03
C PRO A 285 -45.89 -80.07 11.08
N ASP A 286 -44.75 -80.48 11.65
CA ASP A 286 -44.55 -81.85 12.15
C ASP A 286 -43.52 -81.89 13.28
N ASN A 287 -44.08 -81.90 14.50
CA ASN A 287 -43.85 -82.81 15.63
C ASN A 287 -42.53 -83.60 15.81
N ALA A 288 -42.28 -83.89 17.10
CA ALA A 288 -41.28 -84.78 17.70
C ALA A 288 -39.85 -84.19 17.82
N GLY A 289 -39.24 -84.08 18.99
CA GLY A 289 -39.41 -84.82 20.23
C GLY A 289 -38.04 -85.32 20.69
N LYS A 290 -37.87 -85.44 22.01
CA LYS A 290 -36.73 -86.03 22.74
C LYS A 290 -35.48 -85.14 22.78
N LYS A 291 -34.78 -85.01 23.90
CA LYS A 291 -34.92 -85.53 25.26
C LYS A 291 -34.00 -84.69 26.14
#